data_AF-A0A1B9INB9-F1
#
_entry.id   AF-A0A1B9INB9-F1
#
_cell.length_a   1.000
_cell.length_b   1.000
_cell.length_c   1.000
_cell.angle_alpha   90.00
_cell.angle_beta   90.00
_cell.angle_gamma   90.00
#
_symmetry.space_group_name_H-M   'P 1'
#
loop_
_entity.id
_entity.type
_entity.pdbx_description
1 polymer ?
#
loop_
_entity_poly.entity_id
_entity_poly.type
_entity_poly.pdbx_seq_one_letter_code
_entity_poly.pdbx_strand_id
1 'polypeptide(L)'
;MPVDNKKGKTRSSPYKKPKPKPAQDGEQAGPSRPRPTHKIPTVEQRSGDALPGTSKLKGQIRQTKRLLAKDTLEPGLRVQTQRRLTSLEADLANATKRDVEKKNGAKYHMVKFFERQKLLRIIKRLQRKLKEAEEPKSDKKLIKYKEELEDARVMMNYVLNFPNTEKYISLFPPSSSSQHESSTKEPKLTIPPLLRPPPTSQQLEGEYDKSAKRRYEILLEIRELMQQGKLSENPEEEVKREKKEKVSLVSTEDKFTSKNTKGGEKGEDEEEDDFFENDDDEEEE
;
A
#
# COMPACT_ATOMS: atom_id res chain seq x y z
N MET A 1 24.25 -53.60 -33.68
CA MET A 1 23.44 -52.77 -34.59
C MET A 1 22.90 -51.57 -33.81
N PRO A 2 22.75 -50.37 -34.39
CA PRO A 2 23.77 -49.32 -34.34
C PRO A 2 23.36 -48.05 -33.59
N VAL A 3 24.38 -47.37 -33.08
CA VAL A 3 24.57 -45.92 -32.86
C VAL A 3 23.42 -44.94 -33.17
N ASP A 4 23.02 -44.23 -32.12
CA ASP A 4 22.25 -42.99 -32.14
C ASP A 4 22.84 -41.95 -33.11
N ASN A 5 22.07 -41.61 -34.14
CA ASN A 5 22.37 -40.48 -35.00
C ASN A 5 21.26 -39.41 -34.93
N LYS A 6 21.62 -38.30 -34.28
CA LYS A 6 20.91 -37.02 -34.26
C LYS A 6 20.45 -36.62 -35.67
N LYS A 7 19.14 -36.46 -35.86
CA LYS A 7 18.59 -35.58 -36.90
C LYS A 7 18.00 -34.34 -36.27
N GLY A 8 18.67 -33.21 -36.50
CA GLY A 8 18.24 -31.90 -36.06
C GLY A 8 16.91 -31.50 -36.71
N LYS A 9 15.89 -31.25 -35.87
CA LYS A 9 14.69 -30.54 -36.29
C LYS A 9 15.02 -29.05 -36.39
N THR A 10 15.25 -28.58 -37.61
CA THR A 10 15.23 -27.15 -37.95
C THR A 10 13.85 -26.59 -37.62
N ARG A 11 13.75 -25.75 -36.60
CA ARG A 11 12.52 -25.01 -36.28
C ARG A 11 12.32 -23.95 -37.37
N SER A 12 11.28 -24.10 -38.19
CA SER A 12 10.89 -23.09 -39.18
C SER A 12 10.49 -21.79 -38.47
N SER A 13 11.22 -20.71 -38.76
CA SER A 13 10.96 -19.36 -38.26
C SER A 13 9.67 -18.78 -38.90
N PRO A 14 8.76 -18.13 -38.14
CA PRO A 14 7.46 -17.68 -38.63
C PRO A 14 7.50 -16.29 -39.29
N TYR A 15 8.65 -15.84 -39.78
CA TYR A 15 8.75 -14.54 -40.47
C TYR A 15 8.47 -14.67 -41.95
N LYS A 16 7.19 -14.54 -42.31
CA LYS A 16 6.72 -14.34 -43.68
C LYS A 16 7.19 -12.95 -44.14
N LYS A 17 8.24 -12.89 -44.97
CA LYS A 17 8.66 -11.64 -45.62
C LYS A 17 7.53 -11.13 -46.54
N PRO A 18 7.14 -9.85 -46.47
CA PRO A 18 6.15 -9.30 -47.39
C PRO A 18 6.71 -9.28 -48.82
N LYS A 19 5.88 -9.67 -49.81
CA LYS A 19 6.24 -9.66 -51.23
C LYS A 19 6.51 -8.21 -51.70
N PRO A 20 7.53 -7.96 -52.54
CA PRO A 20 7.70 -6.66 -53.17
C PRO A 20 6.57 -6.42 -54.19
N LYS A 21 6.00 -5.21 -54.18
CA LYS A 21 5.02 -4.77 -55.19
C LYS A 21 5.74 -4.45 -56.50
N PRO A 22 5.13 -4.73 -57.68
CA PRO A 22 5.72 -4.40 -58.97
C PRO A 22 5.77 -2.88 -59.17
N ALA A 23 6.85 -2.41 -59.80
CA ALA A 23 7.05 -1.02 -60.18
C ALA A 23 6.00 -0.64 -61.24
N GLN A 24 5.29 0.46 -60.99
CA GLN A 24 4.56 1.19 -62.01
C GLN A 24 5.30 2.52 -62.19
N ASP A 25 5.90 2.69 -63.36
CA ASP A 25 6.46 3.94 -63.84
C ASP A 25 5.31 4.91 -64.14
N GLY A 26 5.40 6.15 -63.62
CA GLY A 26 4.44 7.21 -63.92
C GLY A 26 4.26 8.24 -62.80
N GLU A 27 5.05 9.31 -62.86
CA GLU A 27 4.73 10.70 -62.48
C GLU A 27 3.76 11.00 -61.32
N GLN A 28 4.33 11.47 -60.21
CA GLN A 28 4.04 12.72 -59.47
C GLN A 28 4.35 12.54 -57.97
N ALA A 29 5.45 13.14 -57.52
CA ALA A 29 5.82 13.20 -56.12
C ALA A 29 4.83 14.10 -55.35
N GLY A 30 3.91 13.49 -54.61
CA GLY A 30 3.04 14.21 -53.66
C GLY A 30 3.84 14.88 -52.53
N PRO A 31 3.25 15.87 -51.83
CA PRO A 31 3.98 16.70 -50.87
C PRO A 31 4.56 15.85 -49.73
N SER A 32 5.85 16.04 -49.46
CA SER A 32 6.56 15.37 -48.37
C SER A 32 5.83 15.64 -47.05
N ARG A 33 5.40 14.57 -46.35
CA ARG A 33 4.87 14.68 -44.99
C ARG A 33 5.84 15.51 -44.13
N PRO A 34 5.37 16.52 -43.39
CA PRO A 34 6.26 17.33 -42.56
C PRO A 34 6.91 16.43 -41.52
N ARG A 35 8.24 16.50 -41.41
CA ARG A 35 8.99 15.79 -40.36
C ARG A 35 8.41 16.19 -39.01
N PRO A 36 8.12 15.24 -38.10
CA PRO A 36 7.62 15.59 -36.78
C PRO A 36 8.69 16.42 -36.07
N THR A 37 8.41 17.71 -35.90
CA THR A 37 9.26 18.58 -35.11
C THR A 37 9.09 18.13 -33.66
N HIS A 38 10.12 17.51 -33.08
CA HIS A 38 10.16 17.21 -31.65
C HIS A 38 10.22 18.56 -30.91
N LYS A 39 9.07 19.20 -30.69
CA LYS A 39 8.95 20.31 -29.74
C LYS A 39 9.21 19.73 -28.36
N ILE A 40 10.41 19.99 -27.83
CA ILE A 40 10.79 19.59 -26.48
C ILE A 40 9.95 20.46 -25.54
N PRO A 41 9.08 19.89 -24.69
CA PRO A 41 8.27 20.69 -23.78
C PRO A 41 9.16 21.52 -22.86
N THR A 42 8.78 22.78 -22.66
CA THR A 42 9.40 23.71 -21.72
C THR A 42 9.23 23.20 -20.28
N VAL A 43 10.20 23.51 -19.44
CA VAL A 43 10.33 22.98 -18.06
C VAL A 43 9.17 23.43 -17.17
N GLU A 44 8.52 24.55 -17.47
CA GLU A 44 7.51 25.20 -16.62
C GLU A 44 6.10 24.56 -16.67
N GLN A 45 5.83 23.63 -17.58
CA GLN A 45 4.48 23.04 -17.75
C GLN A 45 4.29 21.66 -17.13
N ARG A 46 5.13 21.24 -16.19
CA ARG A 46 4.99 19.93 -15.53
C ARG A 46 4.13 20.05 -14.28
N SER A 47 2.84 19.75 -14.38
CA SER A 47 2.01 19.49 -13.20
C SER A 47 2.51 18.21 -12.49
N GLY A 48 2.48 18.19 -11.16
CA GLY A 48 3.00 17.09 -10.35
C GLY A 48 2.35 15.73 -10.62
N ASP A 49 1.13 15.72 -11.15
CA ASP A 49 0.36 14.53 -11.52
C ASP A 49 0.64 14.03 -12.94
N ALA A 50 1.24 14.85 -13.80
CA ALA A 50 1.61 14.50 -15.16
C ALA A 50 3.11 14.20 -15.30
N LEU A 51 3.77 13.76 -14.22
CA LEU A 51 5.19 13.43 -14.30
C LEU A 51 5.41 12.28 -15.28
N PRO A 52 6.30 12.45 -16.27
CA PRO A 52 6.56 11.42 -17.27
C PRO A 52 7.12 10.17 -16.57
N GLY A 53 6.69 8.99 -17.04
CA GLY A 53 7.14 7.71 -16.45
C GLY A 53 8.67 7.58 -16.37
N THR A 54 9.17 6.79 -15.42
CA THR A 54 10.59 6.68 -15.09
C THR A 54 11.51 6.41 -16.29
N SER A 55 11.04 5.64 -17.28
CA SER A 55 11.78 5.39 -18.54
C SER A 55 12.01 6.67 -19.36
N LYS A 56 10.97 7.52 -19.47
CA LYS A 56 11.04 8.81 -20.19
C LYS A 56 11.98 9.78 -19.46
N LEU A 57 11.91 9.87 -18.14
CA LEU A 57 12.83 10.68 -17.32
C LEU A 57 14.29 10.25 -17.51
N LYS A 58 14.57 8.94 -17.42
CA LYS A 58 15.91 8.39 -17.69
C LYS A 58 16.40 8.70 -19.11
N GLY A 59 15.50 8.65 -20.10
CA GLY A 59 15.79 9.04 -21.48
C GLY A 59 16.19 10.51 -21.60
N GLN A 60 15.43 11.41 -20.99
CA GLN A 60 15.70 12.85 -20.97
C GLN A 60 17.04 13.16 -20.27
N ILE A 61 17.32 12.56 -19.11
CA ILE A 61 18.60 12.74 -18.40
C ILE A 61 19.77 12.33 -19.29
N ARG A 62 19.70 11.16 -19.97
CA ARG A 62 20.76 10.73 -20.89
C ARG A 62 20.96 11.73 -22.03
N GLN A 63 19.88 12.24 -22.60
CA GLN A 63 19.95 13.21 -23.69
C GLN A 63 20.53 14.55 -23.22
N THR A 64 20.16 15.03 -22.04
CA THR A 64 20.71 16.25 -21.42
C THR A 64 22.19 16.08 -21.06
N LYS A 65 22.60 14.93 -20.53
CA LYS A 65 24.02 14.61 -20.27
C LYS A 65 24.84 14.58 -21.55
N ARG A 66 24.31 13.97 -22.63
CA ARG A 66 24.94 13.99 -23.97
C ARG A 66 25.05 15.39 -24.55
N LEU A 67 24.07 16.26 -24.29
CA LEU A 67 24.12 17.66 -24.74
C LEU A 67 25.20 18.45 -23.99
N LEU A 68 25.31 18.26 -22.67
CA LEU A 68 26.34 18.88 -21.85
C LEU A 68 27.76 18.43 -22.19
N ALA A 69 27.92 17.19 -22.68
CA ALA A 69 29.20 16.65 -23.12
C ALA A 69 29.72 17.26 -24.45
N LYS A 70 28.96 18.14 -25.11
CA LYS A 70 29.44 18.83 -26.32
C LYS A 70 30.22 20.08 -25.93
N ASP A 71 31.42 20.22 -26.46
CA ASP A 71 32.29 21.37 -26.21
C ASP A 71 31.83 22.64 -26.92
N THR A 72 31.03 22.51 -27.98
CA THR A 72 30.51 23.62 -28.80
C THR A 72 29.27 24.31 -28.21
N LEU A 73 28.98 24.12 -26.91
CA LEU A 73 27.77 24.66 -26.28
C LEU A 73 27.99 26.08 -25.77
N GLU A 74 27.04 26.98 -26.07
CA GLU A 74 27.04 28.34 -25.53
C GLU A 74 26.99 28.33 -23.98
N PRO A 75 27.77 29.19 -23.29
CA PRO A 75 27.80 29.24 -21.83
C PRO A 75 26.42 29.39 -21.17
N GLY A 76 25.54 30.25 -21.71
CA GLY A 76 24.19 30.46 -21.18
C GLY A 76 23.33 29.20 -21.29
N LEU A 77 23.40 28.51 -22.43
CA LEU A 77 22.69 27.24 -22.64
C LEU A 77 23.25 26.12 -21.75
N ARG A 78 24.55 26.11 -21.47
CA ARG A 78 25.18 25.14 -20.55
C ARG A 78 24.63 25.28 -19.13
N VAL A 79 24.48 26.51 -18.61
CA VAL A 79 23.89 26.74 -17.29
C VAL A 79 22.42 26.30 -17.25
N GLN A 80 21.63 26.64 -18.26
CA GLN A 80 20.22 26.22 -18.33
C GLN A 80 20.08 24.70 -18.40
N THR A 81 20.94 24.02 -19.18
CA THR A 81 20.91 22.56 -19.31
C THR A 81 21.39 21.84 -18.05
N GLN A 82 22.32 22.41 -17.29
CA GLN A 82 22.67 21.93 -15.94
C GLN A 82 21.50 22.06 -14.96
N ARG A 83 20.83 23.21 -14.91
CA ARG A 83 19.61 23.39 -14.08
C ARG A 83 18.50 22.42 -14.47
N ARG A 84 18.35 22.17 -15.77
CA ARG A 84 17.40 21.16 -16.26
C ARG A 84 17.80 19.76 -15.83
N LEU A 85 19.09 19.42 -15.86
CA LEU A 85 19.58 18.12 -15.43
C LEU A 85 19.26 17.88 -13.95
N THR A 86 19.54 18.86 -13.08
CA THR A 86 19.26 18.73 -11.64
C THR A 86 17.77 18.57 -11.36
N SER A 87 16.92 19.34 -12.06
CA SER A 87 15.45 19.16 -12.00
C SER A 87 15.02 17.76 -12.45
N LEU A 88 15.55 17.25 -13.56
CA LEU A 88 15.22 15.91 -14.05
C LEU A 88 15.68 14.79 -13.10
N GLU A 89 16.82 14.97 -12.43
CA GLU A 89 17.32 14.02 -11.43
C GLU A 89 16.44 14.02 -10.17
N ALA A 90 15.97 15.19 -9.73
CA ALA A 90 14.99 15.30 -8.65
C ALA A 90 13.64 14.64 -9.02
N ASP A 91 13.14 14.88 -10.24
CA ASP A 91 11.93 14.24 -10.77
C ASP A 91 12.06 12.70 -10.77
N LEU A 92 13.22 12.19 -11.20
CA LEU A 92 13.51 10.75 -11.20
C LEU A 92 13.48 10.20 -9.78
N ALA A 93 14.15 10.85 -8.83
CA ALA A 93 14.18 10.41 -7.44
C ALA A 93 12.75 10.33 -6.86
N ASN A 94 11.93 11.36 -7.09
CA ASN A 94 10.54 11.39 -6.65
C ASN A 94 9.69 10.29 -7.33
N ALA A 95 9.85 10.08 -8.63
CA ALA A 95 9.17 9.01 -9.35
C ALA A 95 9.56 7.63 -8.82
N THR A 96 10.85 7.40 -8.51
CA THR A 96 11.29 6.12 -7.93
C THR A 96 10.74 5.90 -6.52
N LYS A 97 10.62 6.95 -5.70
CA LYS A 97 9.98 6.86 -4.37
C LYS A 97 8.51 6.47 -4.50
N ARG A 98 7.75 7.13 -5.38
CA ARG A 98 6.34 6.80 -5.66
C ARG A 98 6.18 5.36 -6.16
N ASP A 99 7.07 4.89 -7.02
CA ASP A 99 7.05 3.49 -7.49
C ASP A 99 7.28 2.49 -6.34
N VAL A 100 8.18 2.80 -5.41
CA VAL A 100 8.43 1.99 -4.21
C VAL A 100 7.21 2.01 -3.28
N GLU A 101 6.65 3.18 -3.01
CA GLU A 101 5.45 3.35 -2.20
C GLU A 101 4.25 2.57 -2.77
N LYS A 102 4.02 2.65 -4.08
CA LYS A 102 2.97 1.90 -4.75
C LYS A 102 3.17 0.39 -4.62
N LYS A 103 4.40 -0.09 -4.83
CA LYS A 103 4.74 -1.52 -4.72
C LYS A 103 4.58 -2.03 -3.30
N ASN A 104 5.12 -1.32 -2.31
CA ASN A 104 5.01 -1.69 -0.90
C ASN A 104 3.57 -1.58 -0.40
N GLY A 105 2.86 -0.53 -0.81
CA GLY A 105 1.44 -0.34 -0.54
C GLY A 105 0.64 -1.56 -0.97
N ALA A 106 0.76 -1.97 -2.25
CA ALA A 106 0.07 -3.17 -2.75
C ALA A 106 0.54 -4.46 -2.05
N LYS A 107 1.86 -4.64 -1.86
CA LYS A 107 2.44 -5.86 -1.28
C LYS A 107 2.00 -6.09 0.17
N TYR A 108 2.00 -5.04 0.98
CA TYR A 108 1.70 -5.13 2.41
C TYR A 108 0.27 -4.73 2.75
N HIS A 109 -0.55 -4.34 1.76
CA HIS A 109 -1.95 -3.96 1.99
C HIS A 109 -2.72 -5.04 2.75
N MET A 110 -2.62 -6.29 2.31
CA MET A 110 -3.29 -7.42 2.96
C MET A 110 -2.75 -7.70 4.36
N VAL A 111 -1.43 -7.70 4.54
CA VAL A 111 -0.81 -7.91 5.86
C VAL A 111 -1.27 -6.83 6.85
N LYS A 112 -1.18 -5.55 6.45
CA LYS A 112 -1.67 -4.43 7.25
C LYS A 112 -3.18 -4.55 7.51
N PHE A 113 -3.98 -5.00 6.54
CA PHE A 113 -5.43 -5.20 6.73
C PHE A 113 -5.73 -6.22 7.83
N PHE A 114 -5.10 -7.40 7.79
CA PHE A 114 -5.31 -8.43 8.81
C PHE A 114 -4.84 -7.97 10.20
N GLU A 115 -3.70 -7.28 10.28
CA GLU A 115 -3.22 -6.73 11.55
C GLU A 115 -4.17 -5.66 12.10
N ARG A 116 -4.69 -4.75 11.25
CA ARG A 116 -5.74 -3.80 11.66
C ARG A 116 -6.97 -4.52 12.19
N GLN A 117 -7.45 -5.57 11.52
CA GLN A 117 -8.62 -6.32 11.99
C GLN A 117 -8.35 -7.02 13.34
N LYS A 118 -7.16 -7.63 13.50
CA LYS A 118 -6.76 -8.24 14.77
C LYS A 118 -6.74 -7.23 15.90
N LEU A 119 -6.13 -6.06 15.68
CA LEU A 119 -6.06 -4.99 16.68
C LEU A 119 -7.44 -4.41 17.01
N LEU A 120 -8.31 -4.22 16.01
CA LEU A 120 -9.69 -3.79 16.25
C LEU A 120 -10.46 -4.78 17.13
N ARG A 121 -10.34 -6.09 16.87
CA ARG A 121 -10.97 -7.13 17.71
C ARG A 121 -10.42 -7.11 19.13
N ILE A 122 -9.11 -6.96 19.29
CA ILE A 122 -8.44 -6.86 20.60
C ILE A 122 -8.93 -5.64 21.37
N ILE A 123 -8.95 -4.45 20.74
CA ILE A 123 -9.40 -3.19 21.36
C ILE A 123 -10.86 -3.34 21.81
N LYS A 124 -11.75 -3.83 20.96
CA LYS A 124 -13.17 -4.05 21.32
C LYS A 124 -13.31 -4.98 22.53
N ARG A 125 -12.55 -6.08 22.57
CA ARG A 125 -12.57 -7.03 23.69
C ARG A 125 -12.07 -6.39 24.98
N LEU A 126 -11.00 -5.59 24.93
CA LEU A 126 -10.46 -4.89 26.09
C LEU A 126 -11.41 -3.82 26.61
N GLN A 127 -12.03 -3.06 25.72
CA GLN A 127 -13.07 -2.09 26.07
C GLN A 127 -14.24 -2.77 26.78
N ARG A 128 -14.70 -3.93 26.30
CA ARG A 128 -15.77 -4.70 26.94
C ARG A 128 -15.35 -5.18 28.34
N LYS A 129 -14.15 -5.75 28.46
CA LYS A 129 -13.60 -6.19 29.75
C LYS A 129 -13.43 -5.04 30.75
N LEU A 130 -13.07 -3.85 30.29
CA LEU A 130 -12.97 -2.67 31.15
C LEU A 130 -14.34 -2.25 31.68
N LYS A 131 -15.38 -2.25 30.84
CA LYS A 131 -16.77 -1.99 31.25
C LYS A 131 -17.30 -3.02 32.24
N GLU A 132 -17.04 -4.31 31.98
CA GLU A 132 -17.46 -5.41 32.87
C GLU A 132 -16.71 -5.40 34.21
N ALA A 133 -15.45 -4.93 34.24
CA ALA A 133 -14.61 -4.93 35.42
C ALA A 133 -14.72 -3.66 36.28
N GLU A 134 -15.56 -2.69 35.93
CA GLU A 134 -15.85 -1.50 36.76
C GLU A 134 -16.55 -1.86 38.09
N GLU A 135 -16.91 -3.12 38.31
CA GLU A 135 -17.29 -3.63 39.63
C GLU A 135 -16.06 -3.73 40.59
N PRO A 136 -16.21 -3.36 41.88
CA PRO A 136 -15.12 -2.91 42.78
C PRO A 136 -14.12 -3.98 43.28
N LYS A 137 -13.95 -5.11 42.57
CA LYS A 137 -13.24 -6.29 43.08
C LYS A 137 -11.85 -6.53 42.49
N SER A 138 -11.32 -5.73 41.55
CA SER A 138 -9.98 -6.02 40.99
C SER A 138 -9.21 -4.86 40.33
N ASP A 139 -8.74 -3.89 41.13
CA ASP A 139 -7.89 -2.77 40.68
C ASP A 139 -6.68 -3.19 39.83
N LYS A 140 -6.01 -4.30 40.19
CA LYS A 140 -4.82 -4.77 39.45
C LYS A 140 -5.15 -5.26 38.04
N LYS A 141 -6.33 -5.87 37.82
CA LYS A 141 -6.75 -6.34 36.49
C LYS A 141 -7.20 -5.17 35.62
N LEU A 142 -7.88 -4.19 36.23
CA LEU A 142 -8.29 -2.96 35.57
C LEU A 142 -7.09 -2.18 35.03
N ILE A 143 -6.04 -2.01 35.85
CA ILE A 143 -4.80 -1.35 35.41
C ILE A 143 -4.22 -2.10 34.20
N LYS A 144 -4.05 -3.42 34.29
CA LYS A 144 -3.53 -4.22 33.18
C LYS A 144 -4.35 -4.09 31.89
N TYR A 145 -5.69 -4.08 31.98
CA TYR A 145 -6.54 -3.91 30.79
C TYR A 145 -6.43 -2.51 30.18
N LYS A 146 -6.26 -1.46 31.00
CA LYS A 146 -6.00 -0.10 30.51
C LYS A 146 -4.65 0.00 29.81
N GLU A 147 -3.63 -0.62 30.39
CA GLU A 147 -2.29 -0.71 29.81
C GLU A 147 -2.30 -1.47 28.47
N GLU A 148 -2.90 -2.66 28.43
CA GLU A 148 -3.07 -3.43 27.21
C GLU A 148 -3.85 -2.64 26.14
N LEU A 149 -4.84 -1.84 26.54
CA LEU A 149 -5.61 -1.00 25.62
C LEU A 149 -4.76 0.11 25.01
N GLU A 150 -3.94 0.79 25.81
CA GLU A 150 -2.97 1.80 25.34
C GLU A 150 -1.98 1.17 24.35
N ASP A 151 -1.42 0.00 24.68
CA ASP A 151 -0.48 -0.70 23.78
C ASP A 151 -1.14 -1.08 22.46
N ALA A 152 -2.37 -1.60 22.49
CA ALA A 152 -3.12 -1.93 21.29
C ALA A 152 -3.39 -0.70 20.42
N ARG A 153 -3.60 0.48 21.01
CA ARG A 153 -3.80 1.74 20.28
C ARG A 153 -2.52 2.25 19.64
N VAL A 154 -1.39 2.19 20.35
CA VAL A 154 -0.06 2.48 19.77
C VAL A 154 0.22 1.55 18.59
N MET A 155 -0.02 0.25 18.75
CA MET A 155 0.13 -0.75 17.69
C MET A 155 -0.82 -0.49 16.51
N MET A 156 -2.06 -0.04 16.76
CA MET A 156 -3.01 0.31 15.70
C MET A 156 -2.51 1.50 14.88
N ASN A 157 -2.03 2.53 15.55
CA ASN A 157 -1.41 3.69 14.92
C ASN A 157 -0.15 3.33 14.12
N TYR A 158 0.62 2.32 14.58
CA TYR A 158 1.71 1.75 13.80
C TYR A 158 1.22 1.20 12.47
N VAL A 159 0.17 0.39 12.44
CA VAL A 159 -0.30 -0.18 11.17
C VAL A 159 -0.85 0.89 10.22
N LEU A 160 -1.52 1.91 10.76
CA LEU A 160 -2.13 3.00 9.99
C LEU A 160 -1.07 3.93 9.38
N ASN A 161 -0.10 4.36 10.17
CA ASN A 161 0.84 5.41 9.79
C ASN A 161 2.21 4.89 9.33
N PHE A 162 2.41 3.57 9.23
CA PHE A 162 3.68 3.02 8.77
C PHE A 162 4.01 3.48 7.34
N PRO A 163 5.20 4.08 7.10
CA PRO A 163 5.55 4.66 5.82
C PRO A 163 5.64 3.60 4.71
N ASN A 164 5.00 3.86 3.57
CA ASN A 164 5.04 2.94 2.43
C ASN A 164 6.39 2.95 1.69
N THR A 165 7.29 3.89 2.01
CA THR A 165 8.67 3.91 1.49
C THR A 165 9.52 2.77 2.05
N GLU A 166 9.19 2.26 3.23
CA GLU A 166 9.91 1.19 3.91
C GLU A 166 9.16 -0.15 3.81
N LYS A 167 9.88 -1.26 4.06
CA LYS A 167 9.27 -2.59 4.13
C LYS A 167 8.50 -2.71 5.44
N TYR A 168 7.23 -3.10 5.38
CA TYR A 168 6.42 -3.31 6.57
C TYR A 168 7.00 -4.41 7.46
N ILE A 169 7.09 -4.15 8.76
CA ILE A 169 7.54 -5.12 9.76
C ILE A 169 6.32 -5.56 10.56
N SER A 170 5.92 -6.82 10.41
CA SER A 170 4.72 -7.39 11.01
C SER A 170 4.76 -7.34 12.54
N LEU A 171 3.61 -6.99 13.14
CA LEU A 171 3.39 -7.04 14.59
C LEU A 171 3.02 -8.45 15.08
N PHE A 172 2.41 -9.26 14.20
CA PHE A 172 1.96 -10.63 14.50
C PHE A 172 2.63 -11.64 13.55
N PRO A 173 3.93 -11.95 13.73
CA PRO A 173 4.61 -12.95 12.91
C PRO A 173 3.87 -14.30 12.97
N PRO A 174 3.75 -15.03 11.84
CA PRO A 174 3.09 -16.33 11.84
C PRO A 174 3.80 -17.35 12.76
N SER A 175 5.11 -17.21 12.95
CA SER A 175 5.92 -18.06 13.83
C SER A 175 5.60 -17.89 15.32
N SER A 176 5.03 -16.76 15.75
CA SER A 176 4.61 -16.57 17.15
C SER A 176 3.19 -17.09 17.41
N SER A 177 2.39 -17.35 16.38
CA SER A 177 1.01 -17.84 16.51
C SER A 177 0.85 -19.33 16.27
N SER A 178 1.90 -20.07 15.92
CA SER A 178 1.80 -21.51 15.65
C SER A 178 3.14 -22.22 15.87
N GLN A 179 3.36 -22.68 17.10
CA GLN A 179 3.97 -23.99 17.35
C GLN A 179 3.30 -24.77 18.49
N HIS A 180 2.26 -24.24 19.16
CA HIS A 180 1.69 -24.93 20.33
C HIS A 180 0.18 -25.14 20.39
N GLU A 181 -0.62 -24.81 19.37
CA GLU A 181 -2.03 -25.24 19.35
C GLU A 181 -2.45 -25.74 17.97
N SER A 182 -2.18 -27.03 17.75
CA SER A 182 -3.05 -27.90 16.98
C SER A 182 -4.38 -28.10 17.73
N SER A 183 -5.49 -28.13 16.99
CA SER A 183 -6.88 -28.47 17.38
C SER A 183 -7.82 -27.32 17.80
N THR A 184 -8.69 -26.94 16.86
CA THR A 184 -10.12 -26.60 17.04
C THR A 184 -10.56 -25.51 18.02
N LYS A 185 -9.67 -24.66 18.54
CA LYS A 185 -10.07 -23.45 19.27
C LYS A 185 -9.52 -22.20 18.57
N GLU A 186 -10.41 -21.23 18.31
CA GLU A 186 -10.04 -19.89 17.85
C GLU A 186 -8.79 -19.41 18.64
N PRO A 187 -7.67 -19.06 17.97
CA PRO A 187 -6.48 -18.66 18.68
C PRO A 187 -6.83 -17.42 19.50
N LYS A 188 -6.71 -17.51 20.83
CA LYS A 188 -6.98 -16.39 21.73
C LYS A 188 -6.12 -15.20 21.28
N LEU A 189 -6.74 -14.23 20.62
CA LEU A 189 -6.10 -13.01 20.13
C LEU A 189 -5.45 -12.30 21.31
N THR A 190 -4.15 -12.45 21.50
CA THR A 190 -3.38 -11.82 22.58
C THR A 190 -2.56 -10.67 22.00
N ILE A 191 -2.35 -9.63 22.81
CA ILE A 191 -1.47 -8.53 22.41
C ILE A 191 -0.03 -9.03 22.47
N PRO A 192 0.76 -8.89 21.39
CA PRO A 192 2.18 -9.18 21.42
C PRO A 192 2.88 -8.27 22.45
N PRO A 193 3.71 -8.81 23.36
CA PRO A 193 4.41 -8.03 24.39
C PRO A 193 5.58 -7.26 23.76
N LEU A 194 5.27 -6.23 22.97
CA LEU A 194 6.27 -5.44 22.23
C LEU A 194 6.65 -4.15 22.94
N LEU A 195 5.77 -3.63 23.80
CA LEU A 195 5.96 -2.35 24.52
C LEU A 195 6.16 -2.59 26.02
N ARG A 196 5.44 -3.55 26.59
CA ARG A 196 5.49 -3.90 28.02
C ARG A 196 5.81 -5.39 28.23
N PRO A 197 6.74 -5.70 29.16
CA PRO A 197 7.68 -4.78 29.80
C PRO A 197 8.65 -4.16 28.76
N PRO A 198 9.19 -2.95 29.03
CA PRO A 198 10.19 -2.39 28.13
C PRO A 198 11.41 -3.32 28.09
N PRO A 199 11.93 -3.67 26.91
CA PRO A 199 13.10 -4.54 26.79
C PRO A 199 14.31 -3.89 27.45
N THR A 200 15.11 -4.70 28.15
CA THR A 200 16.37 -4.27 28.75
C THR A 200 17.38 -3.96 27.63
N SER A 201 18.32 -3.04 27.84
CA SER A 201 19.36 -2.71 26.84
C SER A 201 20.11 -3.94 26.31
N GLN A 202 20.38 -4.93 27.17
CA GLN A 202 20.99 -6.21 26.79
C GLN A 202 20.11 -7.05 25.86
N GLN A 203 18.79 -7.09 26.11
CA GLN A 203 17.84 -7.82 25.28
C GLN A 203 17.67 -7.15 23.92
N LEU A 204 17.61 -5.81 23.92
CA LEU A 204 17.62 -5.02 22.69
C LEU A 204 18.87 -5.33 21.87
N GLU A 205 20.06 -5.31 22.44
CA GLU A 205 21.28 -5.52 21.66
C GLU A 205 21.46 -6.98 21.19
N GLY A 206 21.19 -7.96 22.05
CA GLY A 206 21.47 -9.38 21.82
C GLY A 206 20.33 -10.18 21.19
N GLU A 207 19.11 -10.11 21.71
CA GLU A 207 17.99 -10.98 21.30
C GLU A 207 17.19 -10.41 20.12
N TYR A 208 17.14 -9.08 19.97
CA TYR A 208 16.34 -8.45 18.93
C TYR A 208 17.08 -8.36 17.59
N ASP A 209 16.47 -8.94 16.56
CA ASP A 209 16.87 -8.72 15.17
C ASP A 209 16.80 -7.25 14.76
N LYS A 210 17.53 -6.87 13.70
CA LYS A 210 17.50 -5.52 13.12
C LYS A 210 16.08 -5.02 12.82
N SER A 211 15.21 -5.89 12.32
CA SER A 211 13.81 -5.57 12.06
C SER A 211 13.01 -5.41 13.35
N ALA A 212 13.28 -6.21 14.38
CA ALA A 212 12.61 -6.11 15.67
C ALA A 212 12.99 -4.81 16.40
N LYS A 213 14.27 -4.41 16.34
CA LYS A 213 14.79 -3.11 16.81
C LYS A 213 14.06 -1.96 16.13
N ARG A 214 14.04 -1.94 14.79
CA ARG A 214 13.36 -0.90 14.00
C ARG A 214 11.87 -0.82 14.31
N ARG A 215 11.19 -1.95 14.49
CA ARG A 215 9.78 -1.99 14.90
C ARG A 215 9.59 -1.35 16.28
N TYR A 216 10.44 -1.68 17.24
CA TYR A 216 10.38 -1.11 18.58
C TYR A 216 10.62 0.41 18.59
N GLU A 217 11.62 0.89 17.84
CA GLU A 217 11.88 2.33 17.66
C GLU A 217 10.66 3.08 17.15
N ILE A 218 10.00 2.56 16.10
CA ILE A 218 8.81 3.19 15.52
C ILE A 218 7.63 3.16 16.51
N LEU A 219 7.47 2.08 17.28
CA LEU A 219 6.42 2.01 18.30
C LEU A 219 6.63 3.06 19.40
N LEU A 220 7.88 3.32 19.81
CA LEU A 220 8.20 4.39 20.74
C LEU A 220 7.93 5.78 20.16
N GLU A 221 8.35 6.02 18.92
CA GLU A 221 8.08 7.28 18.20
C GLU A 221 6.57 7.55 18.11
N ILE A 222 5.78 6.54 17.77
CA ILE A 222 4.32 6.65 17.71
C ILE A 222 3.71 6.94 19.07
N ARG A 223 4.20 6.30 20.13
CA ARG A 223 3.74 6.58 21.49
C ARG A 223 4.00 8.04 21.86
N GLU A 224 5.16 8.57 21.51
CA GLU A 224 5.50 9.97 21.72
C GLU A 224 4.60 10.90 20.88
N LEU A 225 4.37 10.58 19.61
CA LEU A 225 3.47 11.35 18.74
C LEU A 225 2.01 11.36 19.24
N MET A 226 1.55 10.26 19.82
CA MET A 226 0.25 10.20 20.50
C MET A 226 0.23 11.09 21.75
N GLN A 227 1.27 11.06 22.58
CA GLN A 227 1.38 11.96 23.76
C GLN A 227 1.45 13.44 23.37
N GLN A 228 2.07 13.75 22.23
CA GLN A 228 2.10 15.10 21.66
C GLN A 228 0.77 15.53 21.01
N GLY A 229 -0.22 14.63 20.91
CA GLY A 229 -1.51 14.89 20.26
C GLY A 229 -1.44 15.05 18.73
N LYS A 230 -0.30 14.69 18.09
CA LYS A 230 -0.17 14.68 16.62
C LYS A 230 -0.86 13.48 15.99
N LEU A 231 -1.01 12.41 16.77
CA LEU A 231 -1.67 11.17 16.37
C LEU A 231 -2.85 10.90 17.30
N SER A 232 -3.87 10.22 16.79
CA SER A 232 -5.09 9.93 17.54
C SER A 232 -4.83 9.06 18.76
N GLU A 233 -5.42 9.43 19.89
CA GLU A 233 -5.47 8.57 21.08
C GLU A 233 -6.43 7.39 20.91
N ASN A 234 -7.46 7.53 20.05
CA ASN A 234 -8.51 6.52 19.81
C ASN A 234 -8.59 6.17 18.31
N PRO A 235 -7.55 5.52 17.74
CA PRO A 235 -7.49 5.21 16.31
C PRO A 235 -8.63 4.30 15.82
N GLU A 236 -9.28 3.55 16.71
CA GLU A 236 -10.46 2.74 16.42
C GLU A 236 -11.68 3.56 15.95
N GLU A 237 -11.80 4.81 16.39
CA GLU A 237 -12.90 5.68 16.00
C GLU A 237 -12.66 6.30 14.64
N GLU A 238 -11.43 6.71 14.35
CA GLU A 238 -11.06 7.29 13.05
C GLU A 238 -11.30 6.30 11.92
N VAL A 239 -10.91 5.04 12.10
CA VAL A 239 -11.20 3.99 11.12
C VAL A 239 -12.71 3.78 10.92
N LYS A 240 -13.53 3.97 11.96
CA LYS A 240 -14.99 3.93 11.82
C LYS A 240 -15.54 5.18 11.12
N ARG A 241 -15.02 6.37 11.42
CA ARG A 241 -15.40 7.64 10.79
C ARG A 241 -15.06 7.62 9.30
N GLU A 242 -13.84 7.24 8.93
CA GLU A 242 -13.44 7.11 7.53
C GLU A 242 -14.32 6.12 6.75
N LYS A 243 -14.74 5.02 7.38
CA LYS A 243 -15.66 4.07 6.75
C LYS A 243 -17.04 4.68 6.55
N LYS A 244 -17.59 5.37 7.56
CA LYS A 244 -18.89 6.04 7.47
C LYS A 244 -18.87 7.14 6.40
N GLU A 245 -17.82 7.96 6.36
CA GLU A 245 -17.64 9.01 5.36
C GLU A 245 -17.53 8.43 3.93
N LYS A 246 -16.76 7.35 3.75
CA LYS A 246 -16.66 6.65 2.46
C LYS A 246 -18.00 6.06 2.00
N VAL A 247 -18.79 5.50 2.92
CA VAL A 247 -20.14 4.99 2.60
C VAL A 247 -21.07 6.14 2.22
N SER A 248 -21.07 7.26 2.95
CA SER A 248 -21.93 8.41 2.64
C SER A 248 -21.63 9.09 1.29
N LEU A 249 -20.37 9.09 0.85
CA LEU A 249 -19.99 9.64 -0.45
C LEU A 249 -20.42 8.74 -1.62
N VAL A 250 -20.45 7.43 -1.43
CA VAL A 250 -20.93 6.48 -2.46
C VAL A 250 -22.46 6.50 -2.57
N SER A 251 -23.18 6.78 -1.48
CA SER A 251 -24.64 6.85 -1.48
C SER A 251 -25.25 8.09 -2.14
N THR A 252 -24.45 9.10 -2.49
CA THR A 252 -24.97 10.42 -2.95
C THR A 252 -24.84 10.69 -4.45
N GLU A 253 -24.26 9.79 -5.25
CA GLU A 253 -24.00 10.07 -6.68
C GLU A 253 -24.96 9.39 -7.69
N ASP A 254 -25.98 8.65 -7.25
CA ASP A 254 -26.96 8.02 -8.15
C ASP A 254 -28.39 8.60 -8.02
N LYS A 255 -28.54 9.93 -8.17
CA LYS A 255 -29.87 10.54 -8.40
C LYS A 255 -29.81 11.76 -9.34
N PHE A 256 -29.37 11.57 -10.58
CA PHE A 256 -29.67 12.53 -11.65
C PHE A 256 -29.76 11.85 -13.03
N THR A 257 -30.85 11.11 -13.29
CA THR A 257 -31.56 11.18 -14.58
C THR A 257 -32.96 10.57 -14.49
N SER A 258 -33.92 11.34 -15.00
CA SER A 258 -35.27 10.97 -15.46
C SER A 258 -36.43 10.93 -14.45
N LYS A 259 -37.49 11.62 -14.89
CA LYS A 259 -38.69 12.02 -14.19
C LYS A 259 -39.78 10.96 -14.40
N ASN A 260 -40.61 10.79 -13.36
CA ASN A 260 -42.04 10.48 -13.39
C ASN A 260 -42.48 9.00 -13.37
N THR A 261 -42.94 8.52 -12.20
CA THR A 261 -44.34 8.10 -11.92
C THR A 261 -44.53 7.68 -10.45
N LYS A 262 -45.38 8.44 -9.74
CA LYS A 262 -46.43 8.05 -8.78
C LYS A 262 -46.25 6.83 -7.83
N GLY A 263 -46.25 7.14 -6.53
CA GLY A 263 -47.01 6.45 -5.47
C GLY A 263 -46.35 5.24 -4.79
N GLY A 264 -46.21 5.31 -3.45
CA GLY A 264 -45.92 4.13 -2.62
C GLY A 264 -45.17 4.46 -1.34
N GLU A 265 -45.92 4.69 -0.27
CA GLU A 265 -45.46 4.67 1.12
C GLU A 265 -45.23 3.22 1.53
N LYS A 266 -44.04 2.86 2.03
CA LYS A 266 -43.78 1.72 2.92
C LYS A 266 -42.34 1.77 3.44
N GLY A 267 -42.21 1.54 4.75
CA GLY A 267 -40.96 1.55 5.51
C GLY A 267 -39.95 0.52 5.03
N GLU A 268 -38.68 0.84 5.22
CA GLU A 268 -37.55 -0.07 5.03
C GLU A 268 -37.30 -0.78 6.36
N ASP A 269 -37.63 -2.06 6.36
CA ASP A 269 -37.21 -3.06 7.33
C ASP A 269 -35.67 -3.13 7.37
N GLU A 270 -35.12 -3.11 8.57
CA GLU A 270 -33.75 -3.51 8.87
C GLU A 270 -33.66 -5.03 8.67
N GLU A 271 -33.19 -5.48 7.51
CA GLU A 271 -32.76 -6.87 7.35
C GLU A 271 -31.42 -7.05 8.09
N GLU A 272 -31.52 -7.41 9.37
CA GLU A 272 -30.45 -8.08 10.09
C GLU A 272 -30.21 -9.45 9.42
N ASP A 273 -29.02 -9.62 8.84
CA ASP A 273 -28.52 -10.91 8.32
C ASP A 273 -28.36 -11.90 9.49
N ASP A 274 -29.45 -12.57 9.87
CA ASP A 274 -29.50 -13.79 10.71
C ASP A 274 -29.00 -15.02 9.92
N PHE A 275 -27.81 -14.89 9.33
CA PHE A 275 -27.19 -15.94 8.53
C PHE A 275 -26.42 -16.99 9.37
N PHE A 276 -26.47 -16.92 10.71
CA PHE A 276 -25.67 -17.81 11.57
C PHE A 276 -26.35 -18.25 12.88
N GLU A 277 -27.68 -18.41 12.90
CA GLU A 277 -28.36 -18.96 14.08
C GLU A 277 -29.36 -20.06 13.68
N ASN A 278 -28.86 -21.30 13.63
CA ASN A 278 -29.50 -22.55 14.08
C ASN A 278 -28.94 -23.75 13.29
N ASP A 279 -27.98 -24.43 13.91
CA ASP A 279 -27.84 -25.89 13.81
C ASP A 279 -26.89 -26.32 14.92
N ASP A 280 -27.43 -26.44 16.13
CA ASP A 280 -26.95 -27.34 17.18
C ASP A 280 -27.94 -27.27 18.36
N ASP A 281 -28.98 -28.11 18.30
CA ASP A 281 -29.58 -28.77 19.48
C ASP A 281 -30.75 -29.65 18.98
N GLU A 282 -30.49 -30.95 18.78
CA GLU A 282 -31.40 -32.07 19.08
C GLU A 282 -30.83 -33.38 18.49
N GLU A 283 -30.06 -34.13 19.28
CA GLU A 283 -30.06 -35.60 19.24
C GLU A 283 -29.80 -36.13 20.67
N GLU A 284 -30.90 -36.28 21.43
CA GLU A 284 -31.02 -37.33 22.45
C GLU A 284 -31.85 -38.47 21.84
N GLU A 285 -31.22 -39.63 21.64
CA GLU A 285 -31.72 -40.96 22.04
C GLU A 285 -30.56 -41.96 22.14
#